data_AF-A0A932C989-F1
#
_entry.id   AF-A0A932C989-F1
#
_cell.length_a   1.000
_cell.length_b   1.000
_cell.length_c   1.000
_cell.angle_alpha   90.00
_cell.angle_beta   90.00
_cell.angle_gamma   90.00
#
_symmetry.space_group_name_H-M   'P 1'
#
loop_
_entity.id
_entity.type
_entity.pdbx_description
1 polymer ?
#
loop_
_entity_poly.entity_id
_entity_poly.type
_entity_poly.pdbx_seq_one_letter_code
_entity_poly.pdbx_strand_id
1 'polypeptide(L)'
;MAKPKRTLKAIPEFGSEAEEREFWETHDSTEYVDWSGAQFVTFPNLRPSTETISLRLPAPLLADLKALANKRDVPYQSLLKVFLAERVAAEWRRAGAGGAPSDRRLQPTKARRAPRKRAAPE
;
A
#
# COMPACT_ATOMS: atom_id res chain seq x y z
N MET A 1 34.44 14.03 -21.82
CA MET A 1 33.74 13.52 -23.03
C MET A 1 32.25 13.76 -22.83
N ALA A 2 31.61 14.53 -23.72
CA ALA A 2 30.18 14.82 -23.61
C ALA A 2 29.37 13.58 -24.00
N LYS A 3 28.47 13.10 -23.12
CA LYS A 3 27.58 11.97 -23.41
C LYS A 3 26.59 12.37 -24.52
N PRO A 4 26.29 11.49 -25.50
CA PRO A 4 25.37 11.81 -26.58
C PRO A 4 23.95 12.05 -26.03
N LYS A 5 23.31 13.12 -26.48
CA LYS A 5 21.94 13.50 -26.10
C LYS A 5 20.96 12.51 -26.73
N ARG A 6 20.33 11.65 -25.93
CA ARG A 6 19.30 10.71 -26.38
C ARG A 6 18.01 11.48 -26.67
N THR A 7 17.34 11.18 -27.78
CA THR A 7 16.03 11.73 -28.13
C THR A 7 14.95 10.91 -27.42
N LEU A 8 14.22 11.52 -26.49
CA LEU A 8 13.11 10.88 -25.78
C LEU A 8 11.88 10.80 -26.68
N LYS A 9 11.10 9.71 -26.54
CA LYS A 9 9.81 9.54 -27.21
C LYS A 9 8.75 10.41 -26.50
N ALA A 10 7.73 10.83 -27.26
CA ALA A 10 6.61 11.57 -26.69
C ALA A 10 5.82 10.66 -25.73
N ILE A 11 5.48 11.19 -24.56
CA ILE A 11 4.62 10.50 -23.57
C ILE A 11 3.19 10.50 -24.14
N PRO A 12 2.53 9.33 -24.25
CA PRO A 12 1.13 9.26 -24.70
C PRO A 12 0.17 9.97 -23.74
N GLU A 13 -0.93 10.51 -24.25
CA GLU A 13 -2.02 11.01 -23.39
C GLU A 13 -2.89 9.83 -22.95
N PHE A 14 -3.01 9.62 -21.63
CA PHE A 14 -3.82 8.55 -21.06
C PHE A 14 -5.17 9.09 -20.56
N GLY A 15 -6.24 8.34 -20.81
CA GLY A 15 -7.58 8.70 -20.33
C GLY A 15 -7.85 8.29 -18.87
N SER A 16 -7.00 7.41 -18.31
CA SER A 16 -7.13 6.93 -16.94
C SER A 16 -5.80 6.45 -16.35
N GLU A 17 -5.67 6.52 -15.02
CA GLU A 17 -4.49 6.02 -14.30
C GLU A 17 -4.25 4.51 -14.52
N ALA A 18 -5.32 3.74 -14.76
CA ALA A 18 -5.21 2.30 -15.00
C ALA A 18 -4.56 1.99 -16.36
N GLU A 19 -4.90 2.76 -17.38
CA GLU A 19 -4.32 2.67 -18.74
C GLU A 19 -2.85 3.12 -18.74
N GLU A 20 -2.55 4.19 -18.01
CA GLU A 20 -1.18 4.64 -17.79
C GLU A 20 -0.33 3.56 -17.10
N ARG A 21 -0.87 2.90 -16.07
CA ARG A 21 -0.18 1.82 -15.36
C ARG A 21 0.14 0.63 -16.26
N GLU A 22 -0.84 0.16 -17.03
CA GLU A 22 -0.66 -0.97 -17.94
C GLU A 22 0.38 -0.64 -19.04
N PHE A 23 0.40 0.60 -19.50
CA PHE A 23 1.42 1.09 -20.42
C PHE A 23 2.82 1.08 -19.78
N TRP A 24 2.99 1.61 -18.57
CA TRP A 24 4.29 1.65 -17.89
C TRP A 24 4.77 0.29 -17.36
N GLU A 25 3.87 -0.67 -17.11
CA GLU A 25 4.27 -2.05 -16.78
C GLU A 25 4.87 -2.78 -17.99
N THR A 26 4.47 -2.40 -19.20
CA THR A 26 4.87 -3.06 -20.44
C THR A 26 5.98 -2.33 -21.21
N HIS A 27 6.21 -1.03 -20.93
CA HIS A 27 7.16 -0.19 -21.65
C HIS A 27 8.30 0.32 -20.76
N ASP A 28 9.51 0.41 -21.33
CA ASP A 28 10.69 0.91 -20.63
C ASP A 28 10.63 2.45 -20.44
N SER A 29 10.52 2.89 -19.18
CA SER A 29 10.43 4.30 -18.80
C SER A 29 11.68 5.14 -19.13
N THR A 30 12.81 4.50 -19.44
CA THR A 30 14.05 5.20 -19.83
C THR A 30 13.99 5.80 -21.24
N GLU A 31 13.02 5.38 -22.06
CA GLU A 31 12.83 5.91 -23.41
C GLU A 31 11.97 7.19 -23.45
N TYR A 32 11.24 7.47 -22.37
CA TYR A 32 10.23 8.54 -22.29
C TYR A 32 10.57 9.61 -21.25
N VAL A 33 11.33 9.28 -20.20
CA VAL A 33 11.61 10.19 -19.08
C VAL A 33 13.11 10.50 -18.96
N ASP A 34 13.45 11.78 -18.79
CA ASP A 34 14.81 12.21 -18.49
C ASP A 34 15.14 12.00 -17.00
N TRP A 35 15.79 10.88 -16.71
CA TRP A 35 16.23 10.53 -15.36
C TRP A 35 17.48 11.30 -14.89
N SER A 36 18.08 12.15 -15.73
CA SER A 36 19.31 12.87 -15.37
C SER A 36 19.13 13.89 -14.24
N GLY A 37 17.91 14.37 -14.01
CA GLY A 37 17.53 15.25 -12.91
C GLY A 37 16.93 14.54 -11.69
N ALA A 38 16.85 13.21 -11.69
CA ALA A 38 16.20 12.47 -10.61
C ALA A 38 16.98 12.61 -9.30
N GLN A 39 16.28 12.98 -8.22
CA GLN A 39 16.85 13.09 -6.89
C GLN A 39 16.39 11.92 -6.03
N PHE A 40 17.32 11.32 -5.28
CA PHE A 40 16.98 10.35 -4.24
C PHE A 40 16.27 11.07 -3.10
N VAL A 41 14.94 11.03 -3.13
CA VAL A 41 14.10 11.56 -2.05
C VAL A 41 13.80 10.44 -1.07
N THR A 42 14.13 10.65 0.20
CA THR A 42 13.58 9.83 1.29
C THR A 42 12.18 10.35 1.59
N PHE A 43 11.19 9.47 1.69
CA PHE A 43 9.82 9.82 2.08
C PHE A 43 9.61 9.57 3.59
N PRO A 44 10.01 10.49 4.48
CA PRO A 44 9.93 10.28 5.93
C PRO A 44 8.49 10.12 6.46
N ASN A 45 7.49 10.64 5.72
CA ASN A 45 6.07 10.59 6.06
C ASN A 45 5.36 9.31 5.57
N LEU A 46 6.06 8.40 4.88
CA LEU A 46 5.56 7.04 4.62
C LEU A 46 5.77 6.10 5.83
N ARG A 47 6.31 6.60 6.95
CA ARG A 47 6.40 5.80 8.18
C ARG A 47 4.99 5.54 8.69
N PRO A 48 4.62 4.28 8.98
CA PRO A 48 3.36 4.01 9.68
C PRO A 48 3.39 4.77 11.01
N SER A 49 2.43 5.68 11.18
CA SER A 49 2.31 6.48 12.41
C SER A 49 2.06 5.55 13.59
N THR A 50 2.85 5.69 14.66
CA THR A 50 2.63 4.96 15.90
C THR A 50 1.83 5.82 16.86
N GLU A 51 0.60 5.41 17.16
CA GLU A 51 -0.23 6.04 18.19
C GLU A 51 0.03 5.40 19.56
N THR A 52 0.22 6.24 20.59
CA THR A 52 0.40 5.76 21.97
C THR A 52 -0.96 5.49 22.59
N ILE A 53 -1.20 4.22 22.94
CA ILE A 53 -2.42 3.79 23.62
C ILE A 53 -2.10 3.24 25.01
N SER A 54 -2.96 3.54 25.99
CA SER A 54 -2.90 2.97 27.34
C SER A 54 -3.88 1.81 27.45
N LEU A 55 -3.37 0.59 27.60
CA LEU A 55 -4.17 -0.64 27.72
C LEU A 55 -3.92 -1.31 29.07
N ARG A 56 -4.98 -1.89 29.65
CA ARG A 56 -4.89 -2.73 30.85
C ARG A 56 -4.86 -4.20 30.44
N LEU A 57 -3.91 -4.94 30.98
CA LEU A 57 -3.74 -6.38 30.75
C LEU A 57 -3.80 -7.12 32.09
N PRO A 58 -4.37 -8.33 32.14
CA PRO A 58 -4.26 -9.19 33.31
C PRO A 58 -2.80 -9.47 33.67
N ALA A 59 -2.47 -9.40 34.96
CA ALA A 59 -1.12 -9.66 35.46
C ALA A 59 -0.51 -11.01 35.00
N PRO A 60 -1.22 -12.15 35.03
CA PRO A 60 -0.63 -13.42 34.59
C PRO A 60 -0.26 -13.41 33.10
N LEU A 61 -1.12 -12.85 32.24
CA LEU A 61 -0.85 -12.76 30.81
C LEU A 61 0.39 -11.91 30.51
N LEU A 62 0.59 -10.82 31.25
CA LEU A 62 1.78 -9.99 31.10
C LEU A 62 3.06 -10.74 31.51
N ALA A 63 2.99 -11.57 32.55
CA ALA A 63 4.11 -12.40 32.99
C ALA A 63 4.47 -13.44 31.91
N ASP A 64 3.47 -14.13 31.37
CA ASP A 64 3.67 -15.11 30.29
C ASP A 64 4.27 -14.47 29.03
N LEU A 65 3.79 -13.28 28.65
CA LEU A 65 4.31 -12.55 27.50
C LEU A 65 5.79 -12.16 27.70
N LYS A 66 6.17 -11.72 28.90
CA LYS A 66 7.57 -11.41 29.23
C LYS A 66 8.46 -12.66 29.18
N ALA A 67 7.99 -13.80 29.71
CA ALA A 67 8.72 -15.05 29.65
C ALA A 67 8.93 -15.53 28.20
N LEU A 68 7.89 -15.44 27.37
CA LEU A 68 7.98 -15.76 25.94
C LEU A 68 8.91 -14.83 25.17
N ALA A 69 8.90 -13.54 25.50
CA ALA A 69 9.76 -12.55 24.87
C ALA A 69 11.24 -12.80 25.19
N ASN A 70 11.56 -13.07 26.45
CA ASN A 70 12.90 -13.44 26.87
C ASN A 70 13.39 -14.73 26.19
N LYS A 71 12.52 -15.74 26.05
CA LYS A 71 12.86 -16.99 25.35
C LYS A 71 13.20 -16.77 23.87
N ARG A 72 12.61 -15.74 23.25
CA ARG A 72 12.82 -15.39 21.84
C ARG A 72 13.88 -14.29 21.66
N ASP A 73 14.53 -13.86 22.73
CA ASP A 73 15.51 -12.77 22.76
C ASP A 73 14.98 -11.46 22.15
N VAL A 74 13.71 -11.12 22.45
CA VAL A 74 13.06 -9.89 21.98
C VAL A 74 12.42 -9.12 23.13
N PRO A 75 12.30 -7.78 23.05
CA PRO A 75 11.52 -7.02 24.02
C PRO A 75 10.04 -7.41 24.00
N TYR A 76 9.41 -7.53 25.17
CA TYR A 76 8.00 -7.93 25.27
C TYR A 76 7.04 -6.98 24.51
N GLN A 77 7.37 -5.68 24.45
CA GLN A 77 6.58 -4.70 23.69
C GLN A 77 6.65 -4.95 22.19
N SER A 78 7.81 -5.35 21.68
CA SER A 78 7.99 -5.71 20.26
C SER A 78 7.23 -7.00 19.95
N LEU A 79 7.33 -8.01 20.83
CA LEU A 79 6.58 -9.26 20.68
C LEU A 79 5.07 -9.02 20.68
N LEU A 80 4.58 -8.15 21.57
CA LEU A 80 3.17 -7.78 21.63
C LEU A 80 2.67 -7.19 20.31
N LYS A 81 3.44 -6.29 19.69
CA LYS A 81 3.09 -5.68 18.41
C LYS A 81 2.97 -6.73 17.30
N VAL A 82 3.91 -7.68 17.26
CA VAL A 82 3.90 -8.78 16.27
C VAL A 82 2.65 -9.64 16.46
N PHE A 83 2.37 -10.10 17.68
CA PHE A 83 1.20 -10.94 17.95
C PHE A 83 -0.12 -10.24 17.65
N LEU A 84 -0.24 -8.95 17.97
CA LEU A 84 -1.43 -8.17 17.63
C LEU A 84 -1.60 -8.06 16.12
N ALA A 85 -0.53 -7.74 15.38
CA ALA A 85 -0.57 -7.63 13.93
C ALA A 85 -0.95 -8.96 13.26
N GLU A 86 -0.37 -10.07 13.70
CA GLU A 86 -0.69 -11.41 13.21
C GLU A 86 -2.16 -11.78 13.47
N ARG A 87 -2.64 -11.50 14.69
CA ARG A 87 -4.02 -11.80 15.08
C ARG A 87 -5.02 -10.98 14.27
N VAL A 88 -4.75 -9.69 14.09
CA VAL A 88 -5.54 -8.80 13.23
C VAL A 88 -5.52 -9.36 11.81
N ALA A 89 -4.37 -9.59 11.19
CA ALA A 89 -4.29 -10.13 9.83
C ALA A 89 -5.01 -11.48 9.67
N ALA A 90 -4.99 -12.35 10.69
CA ALA A 90 -5.73 -13.60 10.69
C ALA A 90 -7.26 -13.37 10.73
N GLU A 91 -7.74 -12.47 11.58
CA GLU A 91 -9.18 -12.14 11.66
C GLU A 91 -9.69 -11.48 10.37
N TRP A 92 -8.87 -10.66 9.75
CA TRP A 92 -9.18 -10.03 8.46
C TRP A 92 -9.30 -11.04 7.33
N ARG A 93 -8.42 -12.04 7.32
CA ARG A 93 -8.51 -13.18 6.38
C ARG A 93 -9.74 -14.04 6.65
N ARG A 94 -10.08 -14.28 7.91
CA ARG A 94 -11.26 -15.06 8.32
C ARG A 94 -12.57 -14.34 8.00
N ALA A 95 -12.59 -13.02 8.11
CA ALA A 95 -13.77 -12.19 7.87
C ALA A 95 -14.09 -11.96 6.38
N GLY A 96 -13.39 -12.60 5.44
CA GLY A 96 -13.74 -12.67 4.01
C GLY A 96 -14.10 -11.32 3.37
N ALA A 97 -13.10 -10.53 2.95
CA ALA A 97 -13.28 -9.36 2.09
C ALA A 97 -14.27 -8.27 2.58
N GLY A 98 -14.56 -8.18 3.89
CA GLY A 98 -15.39 -7.13 4.49
C GLY A 98 -14.64 -6.11 5.36
N GLY A 99 -13.46 -6.46 5.88
CA GLY A 99 -12.53 -5.52 6.51
C GLY A 99 -11.53 -5.05 5.46
N ALA A 100 -11.60 -3.80 5.03
CA ALA A 100 -10.53 -3.11 4.32
C ALA A 100 -9.79 -2.22 5.33
N PRO A 101 -8.44 -2.16 5.34
CA PRO A 101 -7.67 -1.50 6.39
C PRO A 101 -8.22 -0.09 6.60
N SER A 102 -8.21 0.38 7.83
CA SER A 102 -8.68 1.72 8.21
C SER A 102 -8.02 2.83 7.38
N ASP A 103 -6.92 2.51 6.69
CA ASP A 103 -6.33 3.31 5.63
C ASP A 103 -7.02 3.07 4.27
N ARG A 104 -8.31 3.40 4.21
CA ARG A 104 -9.11 3.40 2.97
C ARG A 104 -9.14 4.79 2.35
N ARG A 105 -8.01 5.51 2.32
CA ARG A 105 -7.81 6.65 1.41
C ARG A 105 -7.15 6.16 0.14
N LEU A 106 -7.96 5.48 -0.66
CA LEU A 106 -7.88 5.29 -2.10
C LEU A 106 -8.86 4.16 -2.41
N GLN A 107 -10.14 4.51 -2.50
CA GLN A 107 -11.01 3.74 -3.37
C GLN A 107 -11.28 4.54 -4.63
N PRO A 108 -11.17 3.92 -5.80
CA PRO A 108 -11.76 4.47 -7.02
C PRO A 108 -13.27 4.55 -6.81
N THR A 109 -13.81 5.73 -7.10
CA THR A 109 -15.23 6.02 -6.96
C THR A 109 -16.03 5.15 -7.93
N LYS A 110 -16.93 4.29 -7.39
CA LYS A 110 -18.00 3.69 -8.19
C LYS A 110 -19.08 4.74 -8.42
N ALA A 111 -19.15 5.27 -9.64
CA ALA A 111 -20.34 5.91 -10.19
C ALA A 111 -20.39 5.55 -11.68
N ARG A 112 -21.47 5.15 -12.32
CA ARG A 112 -22.86 4.92 -11.95
C ARG A 112 -23.39 4.07 -13.11
N ARG A 113 -24.06 2.96 -12.83
CA ARG A 113 -24.76 2.19 -13.86
C ARG A 113 -26.13 2.84 -14.06
N ALA A 114 -26.42 3.34 -15.26
CA ALA A 114 -27.75 3.70 -15.74
C ALA A 114 -27.78 3.60 -17.29
N PRO A 115 -28.96 3.52 -17.93
CA PRO A 115 -29.57 2.29 -18.43
C PRO A 115 -29.32 2.05 -19.92
N ARG A 116 -29.30 0.78 -20.35
CA ARG A 116 -29.41 0.42 -21.78
C ARG A 116 -30.80 0.81 -22.28
N LYS A 117 -30.92 1.93 -23.01
CA LYS A 117 -32.04 2.12 -23.94
C LYS A 117 -31.86 1.12 -25.09
N ARG A 118 -32.76 0.14 -25.18
CA ARG A 118 -33.03 -0.56 -26.44
C ARG A 118 -33.88 0.36 -27.30
N ALA A 119 -33.37 0.76 -28.45
CA ALA A 119 -34.15 1.21 -29.59
C ALA A 119 -33.43 0.71 -30.85
N ALA A 120 -34.07 -0.23 -31.54
CA ALA A 120 -33.84 -0.59 -32.95
C ALA A 120 -34.99 0.05 -33.77
N PRO A 121 -35.07 -0.06 -35.11
CA PRO A 121 -34.17 -0.64 -36.11
C PRO A 121 -33.93 0.33 -37.32
N GLU A 122 -33.41 -0.22 -38.42
CA GLU A 122 -33.54 0.30 -39.80
C GLU A 122 -35.01 0.64 -40.17
#